data_AF-A0A834H052-F1
#
_entry.id   AF-A0A834H052-F1
#
_cell.length_a   1.000
_cell.length_b   1.000
_cell.length_c   1.000
_cell.angle_alpha   90.00
_cell.angle_beta   90.00
_cell.angle_gamma   90.00
#
_symmetry.space_group_name_H-M   'P 1'
#
loop_
_entity.id
_entity.type
_entity.pdbx_description
1 polymer ?
#
loop_
_entity_poly.entity_id
_entity_poly.type
_entity_poly.pdbx_seq_one_letter_code
_entity_poly.pdbx_strand_id
1 'polypeptide(L)'
;MAGKAGGLNQIGKKVKGKQGHSSIQPENGLETQMTRLHETGIQTSSDAKHYAISAKIPEFSNKDRTLVLQYSIKIEQDIECGGGYIKLLSGVVNQKKFGGDTPYSVMFGPDLCGTQTKKLHVILSYQGQNYPIKKDLECETDKLTHFYTLILRPDATYSILIDNRERDSGSMYTDWDILPPRKIKEVNAKKPADWDDREYIDEPNDGKPAGYDSIPAEIPDPNAKKPDNWDEEEDGIWKAPKVPNPAYKGPWKRKKIKNPNYKGKWKIPWIDNPEFEDDPDLYVMKPIKYVGIEVWQVKAGSVYDNILITDDPAYAKQVVEEVFSNRESEKEAFEEAEKVRKAREEEEAQRAREEGERRRKERGYDRRYRDRERYKDRYRRHDRRDYMDDYHVVEITSLQQTAAVSMNSDGVFCFYVPLLFHSAKQCA
;
A
#
# COMPACT_ATOMS: atom_id res chain seq x y z
N MET A 1 -48.64 -42.07 -10.17
CA MET A 1 -48.55 -41.61 -8.76
C MET A 1 -48.11 -40.15 -8.77
N ALA A 2 -48.52 -39.32 -7.81
CA ALA A 2 -48.16 -37.91 -7.77
C ALA A 2 -47.09 -37.64 -6.71
N GLY A 3 -46.00 -36.97 -7.09
CA GLY A 3 -45.01 -36.40 -6.18
C GLY A 3 -45.04 -34.87 -6.29
N LYS A 4 -45.43 -34.18 -5.22
CA LYS A 4 -45.57 -32.71 -5.22
C LYS A 4 -44.23 -32.04 -4.92
N ALA A 5 -43.73 -31.20 -5.83
CA ALA A 5 -42.78 -30.16 -5.46
C ALA A 5 -43.52 -29.07 -4.67
N GLY A 6 -43.09 -28.78 -3.45
CA GLY A 6 -43.72 -27.79 -2.57
C GLY A 6 -43.32 -26.36 -2.91
N GLY A 7 -44.03 -25.72 -3.84
CA GLY A 7 -43.88 -24.29 -4.09
C GLY A 7 -44.34 -23.47 -2.88
N LEU A 8 -43.48 -22.58 -2.37
CA LEU A 8 -43.84 -21.63 -1.31
C LEU A 8 -44.34 -20.30 -1.91
N ASN A 9 -45.43 -19.79 -1.35
CA ASN A 9 -46.24 -18.74 -1.98
C ASN A 9 -45.57 -17.36 -1.97
N GLN A 10 -45.59 -16.67 -3.11
CA GLN A 10 -45.44 -15.22 -3.14
C GLN A 10 -46.73 -14.57 -2.59
N ILE A 11 -46.63 -13.80 -1.50
CA ILE A 11 -47.74 -13.02 -0.94
C ILE A 11 -47.44 -11.54 -1.14
N GLY A 12 -47.94 -10.98 -2.25
CA GLY A 12 -47.83 -9.54 -2.53
C GLY A 12 -48.97 -8.74 -1.89
N LYS A 13 -48.64 -7.65 -1.20
CA LYS A 13 -49.56 -6.53 -0.97
C LYS A 13 -48.92 -5.21 -1.39
N LYS A 14 -49.55 -4.54 -2.35
CA LYS A 14 -49.11 -3.28 -2.95
C LYS A 14 -50.00 -2.15 -2.43
N VAL A 15 -49.43 -1.21 -1.68
CA VAL A 15 -50.15 -0.03 -1.17
C VAL A 15 -49.64 1.21 -1.90
N LYS A 16 -50.57 2.05 -2.39
CA LYS A 16 -50.27 3.37 -2.97
C LYS A 16 -50.64 4.48 -1.97
N GLY A 17 -49.70 5.35 -1.62
CA GLY A 17 -49.98 6.75 -1.25
C GLY A 17 -49.29 7.62 -2.30
N LYS A 18 -49.97 8.43 -3.12
CA LYS A 18 -50.74 9.67 -2.81
C LYS A 18 -49.86 10.80 -2.28
N GLN A 19 -49.76 11.85 -3.08
CA GLN A 19 -49.25 13.17 -2.70
C GLN A 19 -50.18 13.82 -1.67
N GLY A 20 -49.61 14.67 -0.81
CA GLY A 20 -50.34 15.60 0.04
C GLY A 20 -49.45 16.78 0.39
N HIS A 21 -49.96 18.00 0.28
CA HIS A 21 -49.32 19.22 0.80
C HIS A 21 -49.84 19.50 2.21
N SER A 22 -48.95 19.91 3.11
CA SER A 22 -49.32 20.73 4.28
C SER A 22 -48.09 21.52 4.74
N SER A 23 -48.15 22.84 4.61
CA SER A 23 -47.09 23.77 5.00
C SER A 23 -47.20 24.18 6.46
N ILE A 24 -46.13 24.06 7.25
CA ILE A 24 -45.94 24.78 8.51
C ILE A 24 -44.48 25.25 8.57
N GLN A 25 -44.30 26.54 8.90
CA GLN A 25 -43.04 27.20 9.23
C GLN A 25 -43.38 28.39 10.16
N PRO A 26 -42.42 28.98 10.88
CA PRO A 26 -41.22 28.37 11.47
C PRO A 26 -41.04 28.75 12.95
N GLU A 27 -40.19 28.07 13.72
CA GLU A 27 -39.51 28.71 14.85
C GLU A 27 -38.19 28.02 15.25
N ASN A 28 -37.11 28.81 15.26
CA ASN A 28 -35.89 28.67 16.06
C ASN A 28 -35.16 27.30 16.15
N GLY A 29 -34.22 27.04 15.22
CA GLY A 29 -33.06 26.17 15.53
C GLY A 29 -32.40 25.44 14.35
N LEU A 30 -31.29 26.01 13.81
CA LEU A 30 -30.31 25.32 12.95
C LEU A 30 -30.87 24.47 11.79
N GLU A 31 -31.52 25.14 10.83
CA GLU A 31 -31.90 24.55 9.54
C GLU A 31 -30.66 24.43 8.62
N THR A 32 -29.98 23.28 8.64
CA THR A 32 -28.94 22.95 7.66
C THR A 32 -29.58 22.68 6.30
N GLN A 33 -29.20 23.44 5.28
CA GLN A 33 -29.81 23.37 3.94
C GLN A 33 -29.52 22.02 3.26
N MET A 34 -30.56 21.19 3.09
CA MET A 34 -30.46 19.87 2.48
C MET A 34 -30.60 19.95 0.94
N THR A 35 -29.51 20.26 0.24
CA THR A 35 -29.50 20.39 -1.23
C THR A 35 -29.13 19.09 -1.94
N ARG A 36 -30.11 18.50 -2.64
CA ARG A 36 -30.01 17.50 -3.74
C ARG A 36 -29.18 16.22 -3.54
N LEU A 37 -29.92 15.13 -3.34
CA LEU A 37 -29.77 13.78 -3.96
C LEU A 37 -28.37 13.31 -4.43
N HIS A 38 -27.99 12.12 -3.92
CA HIS A 38 -26.73 11.36 -4.10
C HIS A 38 -25.58 11.77 -3.15
N GLU A 39 -24.72 10.80 -2.83
CA GLU A 39 -23.65 10.81 -1.79
C GLU A 39 -24.12 10.97 -0.33
N THR A 40 -24.46 9.84 0.33
CA THR A 40 -24.65 9.75 1.80
C THR A 40 -23.94 8.52 2.38
N GLY A 41 -22.61 8.50 2.32
CA GLY A 41 -21.78 7.42 2.88
C GLY A 41 -21.47 7.56 4.38
N ILE A 42 -20.73 6.58 4.91
CA ILE A 42 -20.23 6.56 6.30
C ILE A 42 -18.90 7.32 6.36
N GLN A 43 -18.90 8.55 6.91
CA GLN A 43 -17.71 9.39 7.01
C GLN A 43 -17.05 9.35 8.40
N THR A 44 -15.71 9.30 8.47
CA THR A 44 -14.95 9.54 9.71
C THR A 44 -14.91 11.04 10.04
N SER A 45 -15.08 11.44 11.31
CA SER A 45 -15.40 12.85 11.68
C SER A 45 -14.50 13.52 12.71
N SER A 46 -13.56 12.79 13.30
CA SER A 46 -12.62 13.23 14.34
C SER A 46 -11.20 12.78 14.05
N ASP A 47 -10.28 13.73 14.02
CA ASP A 47 -8.85 13.46 13.85
C ASP A 47 -8.26 12.64 15.02
N ALA A 48 -7.16 11.93 14.74
CA ALA A 48 -6.38 11.10 15.65
C ALA A 48 -7.23 10.12 16.51
N LYS A 49 -8.08 9.30 15.86
CA LYS A 49 -8.89 8.28 16.54
C LYS A 49 -8.89 6.92 15.82
N HIS A 50 -9.12 5.88 16.63
CA HIS A 50 -9.63 4.60 16.15
C HIS A 50 -11.13 4.68 15.91
N TYR A 51 -11.56 4.15 14.77
CA TYR A 51 -12.95 3.91 14.42
C TYR A 51 -13.20 2.41 14.49
N ALA A 52 -14.35 2.02 15.04
CA ALA A 52 -14.83 0.64 15.03
C ALA A 52 -16.36 0.65 14.85
N ILE A 53 -16.83 0.26 13.67
CA ILE A 53 -18.25 0.10 13.35
C ILE A 53 -18.45 -1.25 12.67
N SER A 54 -19.51 -1.97 13.03
CA SER A 54 -19.87 -3.24 12.40
C SER A 54 -21.37 -3.35 12.16
N ALA A 55 -21.71 -4.05 11.08
CA ALA A 55 -23.08 -4.32 10.67
C ALA A 55 -23.28 -5.84 10.55
N LYS A 56 -24.39 -6.33 11.11
CA LYS A 56 -24.80 -7.73 11.01
C LYS A 56 -25.48 -7.99 9.66
N ILE A 57 -25.05 -9.05 8.99
CA ILE A 57 -25.62 -9.55 7.74
C ILE A 57 -26.22 -10.95 7.94
N PRO A 58 -27.00 -11.50 6.98
CA PRO A 58 -27.33 -12.92 6.97
C PRO A 58 -26.06 -13.77 6.99
N GLU A 59 -26.07 -14.84 7.78
CA GLU A 59 -24.88 -15.70 7.95
C GLU A 59 -24.72 -16.62 6.72
N PHE A 60 -23.53 -16.62 6.12
CA PHE A 60 -23.25 -17.37 4.90
C PHE A 60 -21.81 -17.94 4.89
N SER A 61 -21.55 -18.84 3.94
CA SER A 61 -20.22 -19.34 3.59
C SER A 61 -20.07 -19.30 2.07
N ASN A 62 -18.84 -19.13 1.58
CA ASN A 62 -18.50 -19.16 0.17
C ASN A 62 -18.14 -20.57 -0.33
N LYS A 63 -18.34 -21.64 0.45
CA LYS A 63 -18.12 -23.00 -0.07
C LYS A 63 -18.94 -23.25 -1.33
N ASP A 64 -18.29 -23.82 -2.34
CA ASP A 64 -18.79 -24.08 -3.69
C ASP A 64 -19.24 -22.81 -4.46
N ARG A 65 -18.81 -21.62 -4.03
CA ARG A 65 -19.18 -20.31 -4.61
C ARG A 65 -18.01 -19.34 -4.69
N THR A 66 -18.12 -18.37 -5.59
CA THR A 66 -17.26 -17.17 -5.56
C THR A 66 -17.63 -16.31 -4.35
N LEU A 67 -16.63 -15.72 -3.70
CA LEU A 67 -16.80 -14.60 -2.78
C LEU A 67 -16.37 -13.33 -3.49
N VAL A 68 -17.29 -12.40 -3.70
CA VAL A 68 -16.99 -11.03 -4.14
C VAL A 68 -17.22 -10.08 -2.97
N LEU A 69 -16.19 -9.33 -2.62
CA LEU A 69 -16.21 -8.27 -1.61
C LEU A 69 -15.86 -6.96 -2.31
N GLN A 70 -16.83 -6.05 -2.39
CA GLN A 70 -16.70 -4.78 -3.09
C GLN A 70 -17.15 -3.63 -2.19
N TYR A 71 -16.49 -2.48 -2.27
CA TYR A 71 -16.95 -1.23 -1.67
C TYR A 71 -16.28 -0.04 -2.34
N SER A 72 -16.84 1.15 -2.12
CA SER A 72 -16.22 2.41 -2.51
C SER A 72 -15.66 3.15 -1.30
N ILE A 73 -14.48 3.74 -1.45
CA ILE A 73 -13.93 4.68 -0.49
C ILE A 73 -13.46 5.95 -1.20
N LYS A 74 -13.77 7.10 -0.60
CA LYS A 74 -13.35 8.44 -1.02
C LYS A 74 -12.49 9.02 0.10
N ILE A 75 -11.29 9.50 -0.23
CA ILE A 75 -10.32 10.03 0.76
C ILE A 75 -10.09 11.50 0.42
N GLU A 76 -11.07 12.34 0.77
CA GLU A 76 -11.14 13.75 0.35
C GLU A 76 -9.99 14.61 0.93
N GLN A 77 -9.45 14.22 2.09
CA GLN A 77 -8.38 14.93 2.77
C GLN A 77 -6.98 14.39 2.42
N ASP A 78 -5.97 15.24 2.55
CA ASP A 78 -4.55 14.85 2.49
C ASP A 78 -4.16 14.01 3.72
N ILE A 79 -4.55 12.73 3.70
CA ILE A 79 -4.36 11.79 4.80
C ILE A 79 -2.86 11.50 5.01
N GLU A 80 -2.35 11.92 6.17
CA GLU A 80 -0.94 11.68 6.53
C GLU A 80 -0.72 10.25 7.00
N CYS A 81 -1.70 9.70 7.72
CA CYS A 81 -1.72 8.29 8.10
C CYS A 81 -3.14 7.84 8.45
N GLY A 82 -3.60 6.72 7.88
CA GLY A 82 -4.85 6.06 8.26
C GLY A 82 -5.27 4.93 7.33
N GLY A 83 -6.02 3.98 7.90
CA GLY A 83 -6.58 2.84 7.18
C GLY A 83 -7.87 3.20 6.42
N GLY A 84 -8.05 2.57 5.27
CA GLY A 84 -9.24 2.63 4.42
C GLY A 84 -9.93 1.28 4.21
N TYR A 85 -9.58 0.26 5.01
CA TYR A 85 -9.93 -1.15 4.80
C TYR A 85 -11.15 -1.64 5.58
N ILE A 86 -11.77 -2.70 5.06
CA ILE A 86 -12.91 -3.40 5.67
C ILE A 86 -12.56 -4.83 6.08
N LYS A 87 -13.28 -5.36 7.06
CA LYS A 87 -13.09 -6.70 7.63
C LYS A 87 -14.38 -7.51 7.52
N LEU A 88 -14.30 -8.74 7.03
CA LEU A 88 -15.36 -9.73 7.12
C LEU A 88 -15.16 -10.57 8.37
N LEU A 89 -16.21 -10.72 9.19
CA LEU A 89 -16.13 -11.23 10.55
C LEU A 89 -16.99 -12.49 10.71
N SER A 90 -16.42 -13.48 11.41
CA SER A 90 -17.08 -14.77 11.63
C SER A 90 -18.20 -14.72 12.67
N GLY A 91 -19.07 -15.72 12.65
CA GLY A 91 -20.27 -15.77 13.51
C GLY A 91 -20.07 -15.81 15.03
N VAL A 92 -18.83 -15.94 15.51
CA VAL A 92 -18.43 -16.01 16.92
C VAL A 92 -18.14 -14.60 17.52
N VAL A 93 -18.08 -13.55 16.69
CA VAL A 93 -17.67 -12.21 17.11
C VAL A 93 -18.75 -11.47 17.94
N ASN A 94 -18.33 -10.89 19.07
CA ASN A 94 -19.16 -9.98 19.86
C ASN A 94 -18.98 -8.52 19.37
N GLN A 95 -19.92 -8.03 18.57
CA GLN A 95 -19.92 -6.65 18.04
C GLN A 95 -19.69 -5.56 19.10
N LYS A 96 -20.13 -5.75 20.36
CA LYS A 96 -19.91 -4.76 21.45
C LYS A 96 -18.46 -4.67 21.95
N LYS A 97 -17.58 -5.57 21.48
CA LYS A 97 -16.14 -5.59 21.74
C LYS A 97 -15.33 -5.57 20.43
N PHE A 98 -15.92 -5.10 19.33
CA PHE A 98 -15.21 -5.00 18.05
C PHE A 98 -14.09 -3.96 18.13
N GLY A 99 -12.93 -4.32 17.57
CA GLY A 99 -11.65 -3.60 17.68
C GLY A 99 -10.52 -4.40 17.02
N GLY A 100 -9.29 -3.87 17.03
CA GLY A 100 -8.12 -4.44 16.34
C GLY A 100 -7.92 -5.95 16.49
N ASP A 101 -7.96 -6.45 17.74
CA ASP A 101 -7.73 -7.87 18.08
C ASP A 101 -8.87 -8.82 17.71
N THR A 102 -9.95 -8.34 17.08
CA THR A 102 -11.12 -9.18 16.77
C THR A 102 -10.82 -10.14 15.61
N PRO A 103 -11.02 -11.46 15.77
CA PRO A 103 -10.81 -12.43 14.69
C PRO A 103 -11.72 -12.17 13.48
N TYR A 104 -11.11 -11.86 12.34
CA TYR A 104 -11.74 -11.70 11.04
C TYR A 104 -11.45 -12.91 10.13
N SER A 105 -12.26 -13.11 9.09
CA SER A 105 -12.01 -14.10 8.02
C SER A 105 -11.17 -13.48 6.88
N VAL A 106 -11.47 -12.22 6.53
CA VAL A 106 -10.80 -11.43 5.48
C VAL A 106 -10.64 -9.99 5.98
N MET A 107 -9.49 -9.36 5.72
CA MET A 107 -9.31 -7.90 5.74
C MET A 107 -8.85 -7.46 4.35
N PHE A 108 -9.52 -6.46 3.78
CA PHE A 108 -9.28 -5.99 2.42
C PHE A 108 -9.43 -4.46 2.32
N GLY A 109 -8.48 -3.80 1.68
CA GLY A 109 -8.57 -2.36 1.35
C GLY A 109 -7.26 -1.58 1.51
N PRO A 110 -7.25 -0.29 1.11
CA PRO A 110 -6.06 0.55 1.16
C PRO A 110 -5.66 0.91 2.60
N ASP A 111 -4.37 1.10 2.81
CA ASP A 111 -3.76 1.59 4.04
C ASP A 111 -2.62 2.55 3.68
N LEU A 112 -2.76 3.79 4.14
CA LEU A 112 -1.94 4.93 3.72
C LEU A 112 -1.25 5.49 4.96
N CYS A 113 0.07 5.37 5.08
CA CYS A 113 0.82 6.02 6.15
C CYS A 113 2.16 6.57 5.64
N GLY A 114 2.26 7.90 5.65
CA GLY A 114 3.37 8.67 5.12
C GLY A 114 3.64 8.43 3.63
N THR A 115 4.87 8.72 3.21
CA THR A 115 5.36 8.43 1.86
C THR A 115 5.83 6.98 1.67
N GLN A 116 5.89 6.18 2.75
CA GLN A 116 6.55 4.86 2.77
C GLN A 116 5.58 3.68 2.74
N THR A 117 4.32 3.87 3.14
CA THR A 117 3.29 2.82 3.05
C THR A 117 2.06 3.35 2.33
N LYS A 118 1.79 2.77 1.16
CA LYS A 118 0.61 2.99 0.32
C LYS A 118 0.09 1.64 -0.15
N LYS A 119 -0.27 0.77 0.79
CA LYS A 119 -0.49 -0.65 0.52
C LYS A 119 -1.96 -0.99 0.44
N LEU A 120 -2.33 -1.80 -0.54
CA LEU A 120 -3.62 -2.49 -0.58
C LEU A 120 -3.50 -3.79 0.21
N HIS A 121 -4.01 -3.80 1.45
CA HIS A 121 -4.04 -5.00 2.28
C HIS A 121 -4.98 -6.04 1.69
N VAL A 122 -4.50 -7.29 1.62
CA VAL A 122 -5.31 -8.48 1.36
C VAL A 122 -4.87 -9.56 2.32
N ILE A 123 -5.55 -9.66 3.46
CA ILE A 123 -5.18 -10.54 4.56
C ILE A 123 -6.28 -11.58 4.76
N LEU A 124 -5.91 -12.86 4.64
CA LEU A 124 -6.82 -14.00 4.76
C LEU A 124 -6.54 -14.76 6.06
N SER A 125 -7.58 -15.16 6.79
CA SER A 125 -7.43 -15.88 8.06
C SER A 125 -7.65 -17.38 7.87
N TYR A 126 -6.58 -18.15 7.96
CA TYR A 126 -6.59 -19.61 7.83
C TYR A 126 -6.24 -20.26 9.18
N GLN A 127 -7.03 -21.26 9.59
CA GLN A 127 -6.97 -21.95 10.88
C GLN A 127 -6.97 -21.07 12.16
N GLY A 128 -6.99 -19.74 12.05
CA GLY A 128 -6.91 -18.78 13.17
C GLY A 128 -5.68 -17.87 13.14
N GLN A 129 -4.75 -18.10 12.21
CA GLN A 129 -3.64 -17.20 11.90
C GLN A 129 -4.01 -16.34 10.69
N ASN A 130 -3.53 -15.08 10.68
CA ASN A 130 -3.78 -14.13 9.61
C ASN A 130 -2.56 -14.06 8.69
N TYR A 131 -2.79 -14.28 7.39
CA TYR A 131 -1.75 -14.31 6.37
C TYR A 131 -1.93 -13.10 5.45
N PRO A 132 -0.99 -12.13 5.42
CA PRO A 132 -0.99 -11.06 4.42
C PRO A 132 -0.49 -11.60 3.07
N ILE A 133 -0.94 -10.97 1.99
CA ILE A 133 -0.46 -11.25 0.64
C ILE A 133 1.04 -10.90 0.51
N LYS A 134 1.79 -11.72 -0.22
CA LYS A 134 3.24 -11.56 -0.48
C LYS A 134 3.57 -10.41 -1.42
N LYS A 135 2.61 -10.03 -2.27
CA LYS A 135 2.77 -8.99 -3.29
C LYS A 135 2.63 -7.62 -2.64
N ASP A 136 3.60 -6.74 -2.88
CA ASP A 136 3.45 -5.32 -2.57
C ASP A 136 2.50 -4.70 -3.60
N LEU A 137 1.22 -4.58 -3.23
CA LEU A 137 0.17 -3.96 -4.04
C LEU A 137 0.01 -2.50 -3.63
N GLU A 138 0.14 -1.58 -4.59
CA GLU A 138 -0.10 -0.15 -4.37
C GLU A 138 -1.60 0.18 -4.41
N CYS A 139 -2.03 1.15 -3.60
CA CYS A 139 -3.37 1.72 -3.64
C CYS A 139 -3.40 3.11 -4.30
N GLU A 140 -4.56 3.50 -4.82
CA GLU A 140 -4.76 4.82 -5.41
C GLU A 140 -4.64 5.90 -4.32
N THR A 141 -4.05 7.05 -4.67
CA THR A 141 -3.85 8.17 -3.72
C THR A 141 -4.26 9.52 -4.31
N ASP A 142 -5.31 9.53 -5.13
CA ASP A 142 -6.06 10.76 -5.43
C ASP A 142 -7.26 10.91 -4.47
N LYS A 143 -8.05 11.97 -4.62
CA LYS A 143 -9.10 12.38 -3.66
C LYS A 143 -10.52 12.02 -4.10
N LEU A 144 -10.66 11.37 -5.25
CA LEU A 144 -11.93 10.90 -5.79
C LEU A 144 -12.38 9.60 -5.11
N THR A 145 -13.59 9.17 -5.44
CA THR A 145 -14.12 7.87 -5.03
C THR A 145 -13.47 6.77 -5.87
N HIS A 146 -12.87 5.79 -5.20
CA HIS A 146 -12.35 4.58 -5.82
C HIS A 146 -13.13 3.35 -5.32
N PHE A 147 -13.38 2.41 -6.22
CA PHE A 147 -13.99 1.11 -5.87
C PHE A 147 -12.90 0.05 -5.75
N TYR A 148 -12.85 -0.61 -4.59
CA TYR A 148 -11.98 -1.74 -4.32
C TYR A 148 -12.80 -3.02 -4.33
N THR A 149 -12.44 -3.98 -5.19
CA THR A 149 -13.16 -5.25 -5.36
C THR A 149 -12.20 -6.43 -5.28
N LEU A 150 -12.43 -7.31 -4.31
CA LEU A 150 -11.76 -8.61 -4.16
C LEU A 150 -12.70 -9.72 -4.64
N ILE A 151 -12.23 -10.54 -5.57
CA ILE A 151 -12.92 -11.74 -6.06
C ILE A 151 -12.08 -12.95 -5.65
N LEU A 152 -12.65 -13.90 -4.90
CA LEU A 152 -12.04 -15.18 -4.53
C LEU A 152 -12.92 -16.34 -5.03
N ARG A 153 -12.34 -17.29 -5.78
CA ARG A 153 -13.06 -18.34 -6.50
C ARG A 153 -12.87 -19.74 -5.89
N PRO A 154 -13.76 -20.72 -6.19
CA PRO A 154 -13.65 -22.10 -5.70
C PRO A 154 -12.41 -22.90 -6.15
N ASP A 155 -11.65 -22.40 -7.13
CA ASP A 155 -10.36 -22.98 -7.55
C ASP A 155 -9.16 -22.40 -6.76
N ALA A 156 -9.44 -21.66 -5.68
CA ALA A 156 -8.48 -20.89 -4.89
C ALA A 156 -7.65 -19.88 -5.73
N THR A 157 -8.19 -19.42 -6.87
CA THR A 157 -7.71 -18.22 -7.55
C THR A 157 -8.43 -16.97 -7.03
N TYR A 158 -7.77 -15.82 -7.17
CA TYR A 158 -8.35 -14.52 -6.86
C TYR A 158 -8.07 -13.51 -7.98
N SER A 159 -8.87 -12.45 -8.03
CA SER A 159 -8.57 -11.22 -8.77
C SER A 159 -8.90 -10.01 -7.90
N ILE A 160 -8.08 -8.97 -8.02
CA ILE A 160 -8.24 -7.68 -7.35
C ILE A 160 -8.49 -6.65 -8.44
N LEU A 161 -9.64 -5.99 -8.37
CA LEU A 161 -10.01 -4.90 -9.26
C LEU A 161 -10.01 -3.59 -8.48
N ILE A 162 -9.49 -2.53 -9.08
CA ILE A 162 -9.72 -1.16 -8.66
C ILE A 162 -10.42 -0.44 -9.82
N ASP A 163 -11.52 0.28 -9.55
CA ASP A 163 -12.26 1.05 -10.57
C ASP A 163 -12.64 0.20 -11.80
N ASN A 164 -13.12 -1.03 -11.54
CA ASN A 164 -13.41 -2.08 -12.53
C ASN A 164 -12.23 -2.55 -13.42
N ARG A 165 -11.00 -2.17 -13.10
CA ARG A 165 -9.78 -2.61 -13.80
C ARG A 165 -9.05 -3.64 -12.95
N GLU A 166 -8.76 -4.80 -13.52
CA GLU A 166 -7.93 -5.81 -12.84
C GLU A 166 -6.52 -5.26 -12.62
N ARG A 167 -6.13 -5.17 -11.34
CA ARG A 167 -4.83 -4.67 -10.88
C ARG A 167 -3.86 -5.81 -10.61
N ASP A 168 -4.37 -6.92 -10.08
CA ASP A 168 -3.60 -8.13 -9.80
C ASP A 168 -4.49 -9.38 -9.74
N SER A 169 -3.92 -10.54 -10.04
CA SER A 169 -4.56 -11.84 -9.84
C SER A 169 -3.53 -12.95 -9.66
N GLY A 170 -3.99 -14.10 -9.16
CA GLY A 170 -3.13 -15.24 -8.87
C GLY A 170 -3.84 -16.32 -8.07
N SER A 171 -3.11 -17.00 -7.18
CA SER A 171 -3.63 -18.12 -6.40
C SER A 171 -3.19 -18.10 -4.93
N MET A 172 -4.05 -18.61 -4.05
CA MET A 172 -3.75 -18.78 -2.63
C MET A 172 -2.55 -19.69 -2.37
N TYR A 173 -2.29 -20.65 -3.26
CA TYR A 173 -1.14 -21.57 -3.20
C TYR A 173 0.22 -20.90 -3.45
N THR A 174 0.26 -19.71 -4.07
CA THR A 174 1.50 -19.00 -4.40
C THR A 174 1.67 -17.72 -3.61
N ASP A 175 0.58 -16.95 -3.46
CA ASP A 175 0.66 -15.53 -3.14
C ASP A 175 0.47 -15.22 -1.63
N TRP A 176 0.21 -16.25 -0.82
CA TRP A 176 0.28 -16.23 0.65
C TRP A 176 1.14 -17.40 1.15
N ASP A 177 1.60 -17.36 2.40
CA ASP A 177 2.31 -18.47 3.07
C ASP A 177 1.36 -19.33 3.93
N ILE A 178 0.18 -19.67 3.39
CA ILE A 178 -0.83 -20.46 4.12
C ILE A 178 -0.45 -21.94 4.19
N LEU A 179 -0.03 -22.51 3.05
CA LEU A 179 0.45 -23.89 2.94
C LEU A 179 1.97 -23.88 2.65
N PRO A 180 2.72 -24.91 3.11
CA PRO A 180 4.14 -25.01 2.81
C PRO A 180 4.40 -25.24 1.31
N PRO A 181 5.61 -24.99 0.80
CA PRO A 181 5.88 -25.13 -0.64
C PRO A 181 5.77 -26.59 -1.09
N ARG A 182 5.07 -26.83 -2.20
CA ARG A 182 4.87 -28.17 -2.81
C ARG A 182 6.18 -28.94 -3.09
N LYS A 183 7.28 -28.23 -3.37
CA LYS A 183 8.61 -28.82 -3.58
C LYS A 183 9.68 -28.10 -2.77
N ILE A 184 10.61 -28.87 -2.23
CA ILE A 184 11.78 -28.39 -1.48
C ILE A 184 13.07 -28.91 -2.12
N LYS A 185 14.20 -28.26 -1.83
CA LYS A 185 15.52 -28.77 -2.23
C LYS A 185 15.88 -29.95 -1.34
N GLU A 186 16.38 -31.04 -1.92
CA GLU A 186 16.82 -32.20 -1.14
C GLU A 186 18.03 -31.83 -0.26
N VAL A 187 17.81 -31.73 1.06
CA VAL A 187 18.81 -31.26 2.05
C VAL A 187 20.05 -32.15 2.08
N ASN A 188 19.89 -33.46 1.85
CA ASN A 188 20.96 -34.45 1.91
C ASN A 188 21.56 -34.80 0.53
N ALA A 189 21.20 -34.06 -0.53
CA ALA A 189 21.67 -34.32 -1.87
C ALA A 189 23.20 -34.25 -1.97
N LYS A 190 23.81 -35.33 -2.45
CA LYS A 190 25.25 -35.37 -2.73
C LYS A 190 25.46 -35.34 -4.23
N LYS A 191 26.45 -34.57 -4.67
CA LYS A 191 26.91 -34.60 -6.06
C LYS A 191 27.38 -36.05 -6.40
N PRO A 192 26.87 -36.68 -7.47
CA PRO A 192 27.32 -38.00 -7.89
C PRO A 192 28.81 -38.01 -8.26
N ALA A 193 29.51 -39.09 -7.92
CA ALA A 193 30.96 -39.21 -8.15
C ALA A 193 31.34 -39.28 -9.64
N ASP A 194 30.41 -39.70 -10.50
CA ASP A 194 30.51 -39.75 -11.96
C ASP A 194 30.13 -38.42 -12.64
N TRP A 195 29.78 -37.38 -11.88
CA TRP A 195 29.31 -36.11 -12.43
C TRP A 195 30.48 -35.15 -12.68
N ASP A 196 30.85 -34.98 -13.94
CA ASP A 196 31.87 -34.01 -14.32
C ASP A 196 31.27 -32.61 -14.59
N ASP A 197 31.72 -31.60 -13.83
CA ASP A 197 31.35 -30.19 -14.03
C ASP A 197 32.30 -29.46 -14.99
N ARG A 198 33.35 -30.13 -15.49
CA ARG A 198 34.35 -29.52 -16.37
C ARG A 198 33.86 -29.53 -17.81
N GLU A 199 33.37 -28.40 -18.30
CA GLU A 199 32.97 -28.22 -19.71
C GLU A 199 34.12 -28.52 -20.69
N TYR A 200 35.36 -28.21 -20.28
CA TYR A 200 36.58 -28.47 -21.04
C TYR A 200 37.56 -29.34 -20.23
N ILE A 201 38.12 -30.33 -20.90
CA ILE A 201 39.24 -31.15 -20.42
C ILE A 201 40.43 -30.99 -21.35
N ASP A 202 41.63 -31.21 -20.83
CA ASP A 202 42.83 -31.26 -21.66
C ASP A 202 42.75 -32.50 -22.57
N GLU A 203 43.15 -32.36 -23.83
CA GLU A 203 43.10 -33.42 -24.83
C GLU A 203 44.04 -34.59 -24.43
N PRO A 204 43.52 -35.82 -24.18
CA PRO A 204 44.33 -36.91 -23.61
C PRO A 204 45.53 -37.30 -24.48
N ASN A 205 45.37 -37.20 -25.79
CA ASN A 205 46.38 -37.56 -26.79
C ASN A 205 47.27 -36.38 -27.22
N ASP A 206 47.03 -35.16 -26.72
CA ASP A 206 47.88 -34.00 -27.00
C ASP A 206 49.14 -34.08 -26.14
N GLY A 207 50.12 -34.82 -26.65
CA GLY A 207 51.47 -34.93 -26.09
C GLY A 207 52.33 -33.72 -26.48
N LYS A 208 53.21 -33.32 -25.57
CA LYS A 208 54.18 -32.25 -25.84
C LYS A 208 55.17 -32.69 -26.92
N PRO A 209 55.37 -31.93 -28.02
CA PRO A 209 56.32 -32.31 -29.05
C PRO A 209 57.74 -32.43 -28.50
N ALA A 210 58.48 -33.45 -28.94
CA ALA A 210 59.88 -33.63 -28.57
C ALA A 210 60.71 -32.40 -29.01
N GLY A 211 61.60 -31.93 -28.12
CA GLY A 211 62.42 -30.74 -28.36
C GLY A 211 61.69 -29.40 -28.22
N TYR A 212 60.40 -29.34 -27.89
CA TYR A 212 59.67 -28.07 -27.75
C TYR A 212 60.31 -27.12 -26.71
N ASP A 213 60.74 -27.64 -25.56
CA ASP A 213 61.44 -26.85 -24.52
C ASP A 213 62.89 -26.49 -24.89
N SER A 214 63.45 -27.15 -25.92
CA SER A 214 64.79 -26.89 -26.43
C SER A 214 64.82 -25.75 -27.45
N ILE A 215 63.66 -25.18 -27.81
CA ILE A 215 63.55 -23.98 -28.66
C ILE A 215 63.82 -22.76 -27.78
N PRO A 216 64.94 -22.03 -27.95
CA PRO A 216 65.22 -20.85 -27.14
C PRO A 216 64.29 -19.70 -27.54
N ALA A 217 63.91 -18.86 -26.57
CA ALA A 217 63.06 -17.69 -26.82
C ALA A 217 63.72 -16.61 -27.70
N GLU A 218 65.05 -16.60 -27.72
CA GLU A 218 65.88 -15.69 -28.48
C GLU A 218 66.89 -16.49 -29.32
N ILE A 219 67.19 -16.01 -30.52
CA ILE A 219 68.27 -16.52 -31.37
C ILE A 219 69.18 -15.35 -31.80
N PRO A 220 70.45 -15.59 -32.15
CA PRO A 220 71.27 -14.57 -32.80
C PRO A 220 70.62 -14.14 -34.13
N ASP A 221 70.62 -12.85 -34.45
CA ASP A 221 70.03 -12.32 -35.67
C ASP A 221 70.77 -12.83 -36.92
N PRO A 222 70.12 -13.60 -37.81
CA PRO A 222 70.75 -14.13 -39.02
C PRO A 222 71.08 -13.05 -40.07
N ASN A 223 70.56 -11.83 -39.91
CA ASN A 223 70.84 -10.69 -40.81
C ASN A 223 71.91 -9.74 -40.24
N ALA A 224 72.25 -9.86 -38.96
CA ALA A 224 73.28 -9.03 -38.35
C ALA A 224 74.66 -9.41 -38.91
N LYS A 225 75.41 -8.40 -39.34
CA LYS A 225 76.82 -8.52 -39.75
C LYS A 225 77.71 -7.86 -38.71
N LYS A 226 78.93 -8.38 -38.53
CA LYS A 226 79.97 -7.69 -37.78
C LYS A 226 80.21 -6.32 -38.45
N PRO A 227 80.21 -5.19 -37.70
CA PRO A 227 80.57 -3.89 -38.26
C PRO A 227 82.01 -3.88 -38.79
N ASP A 228 82.25 -3.19 -39.91
CA ASP A 228 83.58 -3.10 -40.54
C ASP A 228 84.62 -2.38 -39.65
N ASN A 229 84.19 -1.71 -38.59
CA ASN A 229 85.00 -0.95 -37.64
C ASN A 229 85.12 -1.60 -36.24
N TRP A 230 84.81 -2.90 -36.10
CA TRP A 230 84.86 -3.62 -34.82
C TRP A 230 86.22 -4.31 -34.58
N ASP A 231 86.86 -3.98 -33.46
CA ASP A 231 88.16 -4.54 -33.06
C ASP A 231 87.99 -5.73 -32.10
N GLU A 232 88.71 -6.83 -32.32
CA GLU A 232 88.61 -8.01 -31.46
C GLU A 232 89.59 -8.02 -30.27
N GLU A 233 90.60 -7.14 -30.24
CA GLU A 233 91.45 -6.94 -29.06
C GLU A 233 90.82 -5.94 -28.06
N GLU A 234 90.16 -4.89 -28.54
CA GLU A 234 89.54 -3.85 -27.70
C GLU A 234 88.04 -4.13 -27.39
N ASP A 235 87.19 -4.40 -28.39
CA ASP A 235 85.75 -4.69 -28.17
C ASP A 235 85.48 -6.18 -27.86
N GLY A 236 86.46 -7.06 -28.12
CA GLY A 236 86.38 -8.50 -27.90
C GLY A 236 85.61 -9.27 -28.99
N ILE A 237 85.37 -10.56 -28.76
CA ILE A 237 84.72 -11.46 -29.73
C ILE A 237 83.27 -11.00 -30.01
N TRP A 238 83.04 -10.49 -31.23
CA TRP A 238 81.73 -10.03 -31.68
C TRP A 238 80.67 -11.14 -31.58
N LYS A 239 79.48 -10.75 -31.11
CA LYS A 239 78.31 -11.63 -31.01
C LYS A 239 77.12 -10.90 -31.63
N ALA A 240 76.48 -11.53 -32.61
CA ALA A 240 75.28 -11.00 -33.24
C ALA A 240 74.21 -10.67 -32.18
N PRO A 241 73.53 -9.51 -32.28
CA PRO A 241 72.40 -9.17 -31.42
C PRO A 241 71.36 -10.29 -31.39
N LYS A 242 70.73 -10.48 -30.23
CA LYS A 242 69.65 -11.45 -30.09
C LYS A 242 68.33 -10.86 -30.57
N VAL A 243 67.57 -11.67 -31.31
CA VAL A 243 66.20 -11.36 -31.76
C VAL A 243 65.22 -12.44 -31.28
N PRO A 244 63.93 -12.10 -31.08
CA PRO A 244 62.92 -13.09 -30.73
C PRO A 244 62.83 -14.22 -31.75
N ASN A 245 62.87 -15.47 -31.28
CA ASN A 245 62.86 -16.64 -32.15
C ASN A 245 61.44 -16.90 -32.72
N PRO A 246 61.21 -16.83 -34.04
CA PRO A 246 59.89 -17.06 -34.63
C PRO A 246 59.33 -18.48 -34.41
N ALA A 247 60.19 -19.45 -34.07
CA ALA A 247 59.79 -20.81 -33.72
C ALA A 247 59.32 -20.97 -32.26
N TYR A 248 59.65 -20.02 -31.37
CA TYR A 248 59.31 -20.11 -29.95
C TYR A 248 57.86 -19.68 -29.69
N LYS A 249 56.99 -20.65 -29.41
CA LYS A 249 55.55 -20.42 -29.22
C LYS A 249 55.14 -20.22 -27.75
N GLY A 250 56.09 -19.82 -26.89
CA GLY A 250 55.87 -19.70 -25.45
C GLY A 250 55.72 -21.05 -24.74
N PRO A 251 55.51 -21.08 -23.42
CA PRO A 251 55.38 -22.32 -22.65
C PRO A 251 54.19 -23.16 -23.13
N TRP A 252 54.47 -24.43 -23.46
CA TRP A 252 53.47 -25.35 -23.99
C TRP A 252 52.29 -25.56 -23.03
N LYS A 253 51.09 -25.58 -23.60
CA LYS A 253 49.83 -25.88 -22.92
C LYS A 253 49.10 -26.93 -23.74
N ARG A 254 48.54 -27.95 -23.09
CA ARG A 254 47.64 -28.90 -23.74
C ARG A 254 46.47 -28.16 -24.38
N LYS A 255 46.05 -28.60 -25.57
CA LYS A 255 44.77 -28.21 -26.15
C LYS A 255 43.63 -28.60 -25.21
N LYS A 256 42.58 -27.79 -25.18
CA LYS A 256 41.36 -28.07 -24.42
C LYS A 256 40.24 -28.44 -25.36
N ILE A 257 39.70 -29.64 -25.17
CA ILE A 257 38.55 -30.16 -25.91
C ILE A 257 37.29 -30.07 -25.03
N LYS A 258 36.12 -29.99 -25.67
CA LYS A 258 34.84 -30.14 -24.94
C LYS A 258 34.76 -31.54 -24.35
N ASN A 259 34.41 -31.62 -23.08
CA ASN A 259 34.33 -32.87 -22.35
C ASN A 259 33.05 -33.64 -22.72
N PRO A 260 33.14 -34.85 -23.30
CA PRO A 260 31.95 -35.65 -23.64
C PRO A 260 31.10 -36.04 -22.43
N ASN A 261 31.70 -36.05 -21.23
CA ASN A 261 31.05 -36.43 -19.98
C ASN A 261 30.50 -35.24 -19.17
N TYR A 262 30.54 -34.02 -19.71
CA TYR A 262 30.05 -32.82 -19.02
C TYR A 262 28.51 -32.85 -18.92
N LYS A 263 28.00 -33.08 -17.70
CA LYS A 263 26.55 -33.14 -17.41
C LYS A 263 25.94 -31.77 -17.09
N GLY A 264 26.67 -30.69 -17.34
CA GLY A 264 26.37 -29.36 -16.80
C GLY A 264 26.86 -29.20 -15.35
N LYS A 265 26.82 -27.98 -14.81
CA LYS A 265 27.09 -27.75 -13.38
C LYS A 265 26.02 -28.43 -12.53
N TRP A 266 26.43 -29.31 -11.61
CA TRP A 266 25.52 -30.00 -10.70
C TRP A 266 24.67 -29.00 -9.89
N LYS A 267 23.41 -29.38 -9.62
CA LYS A 267 22.46 -28.64 -8.80
C LYS A 267 21.75 -29.62 -7.87
N ILE A 268 21.45 -29.17 -6.65
CA ILE A 268 20.59 -29.89 -5.71
C ILE A 268 19.21 -30.10 -6.38
N PRO A 269 18.67 -31.34 -6.43
CA PRO A 269 17.36 -31.61 -7.02
C PRO A 269 16.24 -31.06 -6.14
N TRP A 270 15.09 -30.84 -6.77
CA TRP A 270 13.84 -30.52 -6.08
C TRP A 270 13.02 -31.79 -5.89
N ILE A 271 12.73 -32.12 -4.65
CA ILE A 271 11.85 -33.23 -4.25
C ILE A 271 10.49 -32.67 -3.83
N ASP A 272 9.45 -33.50 -3.90
CA ASP A 272 8.15 -33.17 -3.32
C ASP A 272 8.28 -33.08 -1.79
N ASN A 273 7.57 -32.11 -1.19
CA ASN A 273 7.70 -31.80 0.22
C ASN A 273 6.84 -32.75 1.07
N PRO A 274 7.41 -33.53 2.01
CA PRO A 274 6.61 -34.43 2.86
C PRO A 274 5.67 -33.70 3.82
N GLU A 275 5.94 -32.43 4.12
CA GLU A 275 5.06 -31.57 4.94
C GLU A 275 3.93 -30.93 4.11
N PHE A 276 3.83 -31.20 2.80
CA PHE A 276 2.78 -30.64 1.95
C PHE A 276 1.53 -31.52 1.93
N GLU A 277 0.47 -31.05 2.61
CA GLU A 277 -0.90 -31.53 2.46
C GLU A 277 -1.71 -30.50 1.64
N ASP A 278 -2.52 -30.98 0.69
CA ASP A 278 -3.29 -30.15 -0.24
C ASP A 278 -4.71 -29.94 0.32
N ASP A 279 -5.09 -28.69 0.61
CA ASP A 279 -6.44 -28.36 1.10
C ASP A 279 -7.37 -27.93 -0.05
N PRO A 280 -8.33 -28.77 -0.50
CA PRO A 280 -9.27 -28.39 -1.54
C PRO A 280 -10.28 -27.33 -1.08
N ASP A 281 -10.46 -27.12 0.23
CA ASP A 281 -11.31 -26.09 0.82
C ASP A 281 -10.51 -24.83 1.24
N LEU A 282 -9.26 -24.67 0.78
CA LEU A 282 -8.36 -23.54 1.10
C LEU A 282 -9.00 -22.15 0.88
N TYR A 283 -9.93 -22.03 -0.08
CA TYR A 283 -10.66 -20.80 -0.40
C TYR A 283 -11.87 -20.54 0.52
N VAL A 284 -12.30 -21.52 1.33
CA VAL A 284 -13.52 -21.48 2.13
C VAL A 284 -13.28 -20.70 3.42
N MET A 285 -13.86 -19.50 3.47
CA MET A 285 -13.76 -18.63 4.64
C MET A 285 -14.69 -19.10 5.77
N LYS A 286 -14.23 -18.93 7.02
CA LYS A 286 -15.05 -19.19 8.23
C LYS A 286 -16.39 -18.43 8.13
N PRO A 287 -17.54 -19.07 8.41
CA PRO A 287 -18.88 -18.52 8.15
C PRO A 287 -19.04 -17.06 8.59
N ILE A 288 -19.35 -16.22 7.61
CA ILE A 288 -19.32 -14.76 7.68
C ILE A 288 -20.69 -14.27 8.13
N LYS A 289 -20.72 -13.36 9.11
CA LYS A 289 -21.95 -12.90 9.79
C LYS A 289 -22.00 -11.40 10.06
N TYR A 290 -20.84 -10.74 10.04
CA TYR A 290 -20.74 -9.29 10.17
C TYR A 290 -19.72 -8.75 9.17
N VAL A 291 -19.95 -7.54 8.69
CA VAL A 291 -18.93 -6.69 8.06
C VAL A 291 -18.55 -5.59 9.05
N GLY A 292 -17.30 -5.18 9.09
CA GLY A 292 -16.85 -4.12 9.98
C GLY A 292 -15.75 -3.25 9.37
N ILE A 293 -15.81 -1.96 9.66
CA ILE A 293 -14.73 -0.99 9.43
C ILE A 293 -14.06 -0.81 10.78
N GLU A 294 -12.78 -1.18 10.90
CA GLU A 294 -11.96 -0.88 12.06
C GLU A 294 -10.62 -0.35 11.57
N VAL A 295 -10.37 0.93 11.81
CA VAL A 295 -9.24 1.69 11.26
C VAL A 295 -8.77 2.77 12.24
N TRP A 296 -7.46 3.00 12.30
CA TRP A 296 -6.90 4.24 12.83
C TRP A 296 -6.88 5.29 11.73
N GLN A 297 -7.17 6.56 12.06
CA GLN A 297 -6.95 7.70 11.15
C GLN A 297 -6.41 8.92 11.91
N VAL A 298 -5.31 9.50 11.42
CA VAL A 298 -4.72 10.76 11.94
C VAL A 298 -5.52 11.97 11.48
N LYS A 299 -5.91 12.03 10.20
CA LYS A 299 -6.91 12.97 9.68
C LYS A 299 -8.14 12.20 9.26
N ALA A 300 -9.30 12.68 9.68
CA ALA A 300 -10.60 12.10 9.34
C ALA A 300 -11.10 12.62 7.98
N GLY A 301 -12.35 12.28 7.62
CA GLY A 301 -13.01 12.68 6.37
C GLY A 301 -13.06 11.59 5.31
N SER A 302 -12.56 10.37 5.58
CA SER A 302 -12.74 9.24 4.67
C SER A 302 -14.20 8.80 4.64
N VAL A 303 -14.79 8.70 3.44
CA VAL A 303 -16.18 8.28 3.23
C VAL A 303 -16.22 6.86 2.66
N TYR A 304 -16.90 5.95 3.35
CA TYR A 304 -17.15 4.58 2.90
C TYR A 304 -18.59 4.46 2.39
N ASP A 305 -18.79 3.85 1.22
CA ASP A 305 -20.12 3.61 0.65
C ASP A 305 -20.13 2.34 -0.23
N ASN A 306 -21.28 1.99 -0.80
CA ASN A 306 -21.46 0.93 -1.81
C ASN A 306 -20.92 -0.46 -1.39
N ILE A 307 -20.93 -0.77 -0.09
CA ILE A 307 -20.46 -2.05 0.47
C ILE A 307 -21.37 -3.19 -0.04
N LEU A 308 -20.84 -3.99 -0.95
CA LEU A 308 -21.49 -5.11 -1.62
C LEU A 308 -20.76 -6.42 -1.31
N ILE A 309 -21.53 -7.45 -0.97
CA ILE A 309 -21.06 -8.83 -0.82
C ILE A 309 -21.97 -9.70 -1.68
N THR A 310 -21.40 -10.43 -2.65
CA THR A 310 -22.14 -11.23 -3.63
C THR A 310 -21.34 -12.45 -4.09
N ASP A 311 -21.99 -13.41 -4.73
CA ASP A 311 -21.36 -14.55 -5.42
C ASP A 311 -21.28 -14.39 -6.95
N ASP A 312 -21.82 -13.29 -7.50
CA ASP A 312 -21.73 -12.94 -8.93
C ASP A 312 -20.79 -11.73 -9.20
N PRO A 313 -19.62 -11.96 -9.82
CA PRO A 313 -18.73 -10.89 -10.31
C PRO A 313 -19.34 -9.99 -11.39
N ALA A 314 -20.27 -10.48 -12.21
CA ALA A 314 -20.88 -9.68 -13.28
C ALA A 314 -21.83 -8.62 -12.70
N TYR A 315 -22.68 -9.00 -11.73
CA TYR A 315 -23.48 -8.05 -10.95
C TYR A 315 -22.60 -7.04 -10.19
N ALA A 316 -21.52 -7.49 -9.55
CA ALA A 316 -20.60 -6.58 -8.86
C ALA A 316 -20.02 -5.51 -9.81
N LYS A 317 -19.57 -5.93 -11.00
CA LYS A 317 -19.07 -5.03 -12.05
C LYS A 317 -20.12 -4.02 -12.53
N GLN A 318 -21.38 -4.45 -12.69
CA GLN A 318 -22.50 -3.59 -13.09
C GLN A 318 -22.79 -2.50 -12.06
N VAL A 319 -22.74 -2.82 -10.77
CA VAL A 319 -22.91 -1.82 -9.69
C VAL A 319 -21.83 -0.73 -9.75
N VAL A 320 -20.58 -1.08 -10.06
CA VAL A 320 -19.53 -0.06 -10.28
C VAL A 320 -19.82 0.77 -11.52
N GLU A 321 -20.27 0.16 -12.63
CA GLU A 321 -20.62 0.87 -13.88
C GLU A 321 -21.79 1.86 -13.69
N GLU A 322 -22.83 1.48 -12.93
CA GLU A 322 -23.98 2.33 -12.62
C GLU A 322 -23.59 3.54 -11.75
N VAL A 323 -22.67 3.37 -10.78
CA VAL A 323 -22.16 4.50 -9.99
C VAL A 323 -21.18 5.35 -10.83
N PHE A 324 -20.30 4.71 -11.61
CA PHE A 324 -19.28 5.39 -12.42
C PHE A 324 -19.85 6.25 -13.55
N SER A 325 -21.07 5.99 -14.04
CA SER A 325 -21.71 6.86 -15.03
C SER A 325 -21.92 8.29 -14.52
N ASN A 326 -21.85 8.52 -13.20
CA ASN A 326 -21.93 9.85 -12.58
C ASN A 326 -20.54 10.47 -12.27
N ARG A 327 -19.42 9.75 -12.45
CA ARG A 327 -18.08 10.17 -11.99
C ARG A 327 -17.54 11.43 -12.68
N GLU A 328 -18.09 11.83 -13.84
CA GLU A 328 -17.76 13.13 -14.44
C GLU A 328 -18.28 14.28 -13.57
N SER A 329 -19.49 14.16 -13.01
CA SER A 329 -20.03 15.15 -12.07
C SER A 329 -19.29 15.20 -10.73
N GLU A 330 -18.76 14.06 -10.24
CA GLU A 330 -17.87 14.04 -9.07
C GLU A 330 -16.59 14.87 -9.33
N LYS A 331 -15.97 14.70 -10.50
CA LYS A 331 -14.76 15.45 -10.88
C LYS A 331 -15.02 16.94 -11.05
N GLU A 332 -16.10 17.31 -11.74
CA GLU A 332 -16.49 18.72 -11.88
C GLU A 332 -16.77 19.38 -10.52
N ALA A 333 -17.47 18.68 -9.61
CA ALA A 333 -17.71 19.13 -8.26
C ALA A 333 -16.42 19.23 -7.42
N PHE A 334 -15.50 18.27 -7.57
CA PHE A 334 -14.18 18.31 -6.91
C PHE A 334 -13.33 19.49 -7.39
N GLU A 335 -13.23 19.71 -8.71
CA GLU A 335 -12.49 20.84 -9.27
C GLU A 335 -13.08 22.18 -8.81
N GLU A 336 -14.40 22.31 -8.76
CA GLU A 336 -15.05 23.54 -8.28
C GLU A 336 -14.85 23.74 -6.77
N ALA A 337 -14.96 22.68 -5.96
CA ALA A 337 -14.64 22.73 -4.54
C ALA A 337 -13.18 23.10 -4.28
N GLU A 338 -12.23 22.62 -5.09
CA GLU A 338 -10.83 23.02 -5.00
C GLU A 338 -10.59 24.48 -5.42
N LYS A 339 -11.25 24.97 -6.48
CA LYS A 339 -11.22 26.40 -6.85
C LYS A 339 -11.73 27.28 -5.70
N VAL A 340 -12.86 26.93 -5.09
CA VAL A 340 -13.46 27.65 -3.95
C VAL A 340 -12.54 27.61 -2.71
N ARG A 341 -11.98 26.44 -2.39
CA ARG A 341 -10.99 26.28 -1.31
C ARG A 341 -9.78 27.18 -1.52
N LYS A 342 -9.17 27.11 -2.71
CA LYS A 342 -7.98 27.89 -3.06
C LYS A 342 -8.26 29.40 -3.05
N ALA A 343 -9.41 29.85 -3.57
CA ALA A 343 -9.80 31.26 -3.51
C ALA A 343 -9.94 31.76 -2.06
N ARG A 344 -10.48 30.93 -1.15
CA ARG A 344 -10.55 31.25 0.28
C ARG A 344 -9.17 31.27 0.96
N GLU A 345 -8.30 30.31 0.64
CA GLU A 345 -6.91 30.27 1.15
C GLU A 345 -6.11 31.51 0.66
N GLU A 346 -6.29 31.93 -0.60
CA GLU A 346 -5.68 33.14 -1.14
C GLU A 346 -6.25 34.43 -0.50
N GLU A 347 -7.56 34.50 -0.23
CA GLU A 347 -8.17 35.62 0.49
C GLU A 347 -7.67 35.71 1.94
N GLU A 348 -7.60 34.59 2.66
CA GLU A 348 -7.09 34.55 4.03
C GLU A 348 -5.60 34.90 4.10
N ALA A 349 -4.80 34.42 3.14
CA ALA A 349 -3.40 34.82 2.98
C ALA A 349 -3.25 36.32 2.64
N GLN A 350 -4.16 36.92 1.85
CA GLN A 350 -4.15 38.37 1.60
C GLN A 350 -4.52 39.15 2.86
N ARG A 351 -5.60 38.79 3.56
CA ARG A 351 -5.99 39.40 4.85
C ARG A 351 -4.83 39.35 5.86
N ALA A 352 -4.12 38.23 5.95
CA ALA A 352 -2.94 38.09 6.82
C ALA A 352 -1.77 38.98 6.40
N ARG A 353 -1.52 39.16 5.09
CA ARG A 353 -0.50 40.10 4.57
C ARG A 353 -0.87 41.54 4.88
N GLU A 354 -2.11 41.94 4.68
CA GLU A 354 -2.62 43.28 4.97
C GLU A 354 -2.57 43.59 6.47
N GLU A 355 -2.90 42.63 7.33
CA GLU A 355 -2.75 42.82 8.78
C GLU A 355 -1.29 42.89 9.22
N GLY A 356 -0.40 42.10 8.59
CA GLY A 356 1.05 42.19 8.78
C GLY A 356 1.61 43.55 8.37
N GLU A 357 1.16 44.10 7.24
CA GLU A 357 1.45 45.47 6.80
C GLU A 357 0.95 46.52 7.80
N ARG A 358 -0.29 46.38 8.31
CA ARG A 358 -0.88 47.28 9.30
C ARG A 358 -0.03 47.30 10.59
N ARG A 359 0.24 46.12 11.17
CA ARG A 359 1.11 45.95 12.34
C ARG A 359 2.52 46.51 12.11
N ARG A 360 3.05 46.44 10.87
CA ARG A 360 4.34 47.05 10.49
C ARG A 360 4.26 48.58 10.40
N LYS A 361 3.18 49.14 9.86
CA LYS A 361 2.93 50.59 9.75
C LYS A 361 2.76 51.23 11.14
N GLU A 362 2.00 50.58 12.03
CA GLU A 362 1.83 50.98 13.44
C GLU A 362 3.18 51.04 14.18
N ARG A 363 3.97 49.95 14.15
CA ARG A 363 5.33 49.90 14.73
C ARG A 363 6.28 50.95 14.13
N GLY A 364 6.08 51.33 12.87
CA GLY A 364 6.82 52.40 12.20
C GLY A 364 6.42 53.80 12.66
N TYR A 365 5.12 54.03 12.91
CA TYR A 365 4.60 55.25 13.51
C TYR A 365 5.11 55.42 14.94
N ASP A 366 5.04 54.37 15.77
CA ASP A 366 5.41 54.42 17.18
C ASP A 366 6.90 54.77 17.38
N ARG A 367 7.80 54.24 16.54
CA ARG A 367 9.21 54.68 16.49
C ARG A 367 9.34 56.18 16.19
N ARG A 368 8.70 56.67 15.13
CA ARG A 368 8.75 58.10 14.75
C ARG A 368 8.16 59.01 15.83
N TYR A 369 7.11 58.56 16.52
CA TYR A 369 6.50 59.32 17.61
C TYR A 369 7.43 59.36 18.82
N ARG A 370 8.00 58.22 19.22
CA ARG A 370 8.96 58.11 20.33
C ARG A 370 10.23 58.94 20.10
N ASP A 371 10.77 58.99 18.87
CA ASP A 371 11.91 59.87 18.55
C ASP A 371 11.52 61.35 18.58
N ARG A 372 10.32 61.71 18.12
CA ARG A 372 9.81 63.11 18.16
C ARG A 372 9.52 63.59 19.57
N GLU A 373 9.03 62.71 20.44
CA GLU A 373 8.90 62.93 21.89
C GLU A 373 10.29 63.09 22.52
N ARG A 374 11.24 62.19 22.25
CA ARG A 374 12.62 62.25 22.77
C ARG A 374 13.40 63.49 22.32
N TYR A 375 13.00 64.12 21.22
CA TYR A 375 13.48 65.45 20.81
C TYR A 375 12.86 66.57 21.65
N LYS A 376 11.54 66.55 21.89
CA LYS A 376 10.82 67.55 22.72
C LYS A 376 11.22 67.48 24.20
N ASP A 377 11.34 66.28 24.76
CA ASP A 377 11.58 66.08 26.19
C ASP A 377 12.98 66.54 26.63
N ARG A 378 13.94 66.51 25.68
CA ARG A 378 15.30 67.07 25.85
C ARG A 378 15.30 68.59 26.08
N TYR A 379 14.22 69.29 25.69
CA TYR A 379 14.02 70.72 25.96
C TYR A 379 13.13 71.00 27.19
N ARG A 380 12.66 69.97 27.91
CA ARG A 380 11.74 70.13 29.05
C ARG A 380 12.25 69.58 30.38
N ARG A 381 13.12 68.56 30.39
CA ARG A 381 13.64 67.99 31.64
C ARG A 381 14.82 68.79 32.20
N HIS A 382 14.51 69.93 32.82
CA HIS A 382 15.40 70.58 33.78
C HIS A 382 14.63 70.95 35.06
N ASP A 383 14.07 69.94 35.75
CA ASP A 383 14.16 69.92 37.22
C ASP A 383 13.94 68.53 37.85
N ARG A 384 14.20 68.49 39.17
CA ARG A 384 14.31 67.41 40.16
C ARG A 384 13.05 66.55 40.44
N ARG A 385 13.09 65.45 41.23
CA ARG A 385 14.08 64.38 41.57
C ARG A 385 13.39 63.37 42.55
N ASP A 386 14.13 62.34 42.97
CA ASP A 386 13.98 61.50 44.20
C ASP A 386 12.94 60.33 44.23
N TYR A 387 13.04 59.28 45.08
CA TYR A 387 14.13 58.28 45.31
C TYR A 387 13.65 57.05 46.16
N MET A 388 13.67 55.80 45.61
CA MET A 388 13.70 54.43 46.25
C MET A 388 12.67 54.05 47.37
N ASP A 389 12.45 52.81 47.87
CA ASP A 389 12.33 51.39 47.39
C ASP A 389 11.57 50.59 48.55
N ASP A 390 11.58 49.28 48.89
CA ASP A 390 12.25 48.02 48.46
C ASP A 390 11.53 46.74 49.06
N TYR A 391 11.94 45.52 48.65
CA TYR A 391 11.78 44.16 49.25
C TYR A 391 10.50 43.28 49.20
N HIS A 392 10.76 41.95 49.32
CA HIS A 392 9.90 40.76 49.06
C HIS A 392 9.85 39.75 50.24
N VAL A 393 8.81 38.88 50.26
CA VAL A 393 8.77 37.53 50.92
C VAL A 393 7.93 36.56 50.04
N VAL A 394 8.04 35.22 50.22
CA VAL A 394 7.64 34.17 49.24
C VAL A 394 6.87 32.96 49.86
N GLU A 395 5.81 32.50 49.17
CA GLU A 395 5.08 31.19 49.21
C GLU A 395 4.49 30.65 50.56
N ILE A 396 3.41 29.83 50.60
CA ILE A 396 3.34 28.38 50.20
C ILE A 396 1.89 27.81 50.07
N THR A 397 1.72 26.79 49.20
CA THR A 397 0.63 25.78 49.04
C THR A 397 -0.80 26.08 48.49
N SER A 398 -1.08 25.42 47.36
CA SER A 398 -2.22 24.52 47.03
C SER A 398 -3.69 24.99 47.03
N LEU A 399 -4.39 24.65 45.95
CA LEU A 399 -5.81 24.24 45.97
C LEU A 399 -6.11 23.26 44.81
N GLN A 400 -7.01 22.29 45.04
CA GLN A 400 -7.54 21.38 44.02
C GLN A 400 -8.84 21.97 43.42
N GLN A 401 -9.22 21.53 42.22
CA GLN A 401 -10.60 21.66 41.74
C GLN A 401 -11.15 20.32 41.26
N THR A 402 -12.40 20.04 41.63
CA THR A 402 -13.12 18.79 41.36
C THR A 402 -13.97 18.89 40.11
N ALA A 403 -13.87 17.91 39.21
CA ALA A 403 -14.87 17.71 38.16
C ALA A 403 -16.12 17.00 38.73
N ALA A 404 -17.30 17.36 38.21
CA ALA A 404 -18.57 16.71 38.54
C ALA A 404 -19.14 15.97 37.31
N VAL A 405 -19.84 14.86 37.56
CA VAL A 405 -20.41 13.96 36.54
C VAL A 405 -21.94 14.08 36.51
N SER A 406 -22.56 13.84 35.35
CA SER A 406 -24.02 13.68 35.22
C SER A 406 -24.38 12.55 34.24
N MET A 407 -25.48 11.83 34.52
CA MET A 407 -25.91 10.59 33.87
C MET A 407 -27.41 10.31 34.17
N ASN A 408 -28.20 9.59 33.36
CA ASN A 408 -27.91 8.99 32.04
C ASN A 408 -28.66 9.78 30.92
N SER A 409 -29.65 9.33 30.14
CA SER A 409 -30.35 8.04 29.98
C SER A 409 -30.98 7.91 28.57
N ASP A 410 -30.93 6.70 28.01
CA ASP A 410 -31.81 6.12 26.98
C ASP A 410 -32.18 6.95 25.72
N GLY A 411 -31.49 6.66 24.62
CA GLY A 411 -31.83 7.12 23.26
C GLY A 411 -31.36 6.13 22.20
N VAL A 412 -32.19 5.13 21.87
CA VAL A 412 -31.84 4.09 20.87
C VAL A 412 -32.06 4.63 19.46
N PHE A 413 -30.99 4.74 18.68
CA PHE A 413 -31.05 5.03 17.24
C PHE A 413 -30.55 3.82 16.43
N CYS A 414 -31.49 3.05 15.88
CA CYS A 414 -31.21 2.05 14.87
C CYS A 414 -31.25 2.72 13.48
N PHE A 415 -30.09 2.93 12.87
CA PHE A 415 -30.03 3.31 11.46
C PHE A 415 -30.24 2.08 10.57
N TYR A 416 -31.24 2.18 9.69
CA TYR A 416 -31.64 1.11 8.77
C TYR A 416 -30.85 1.28 7.47
N VAL A 417 -29.81 0.48 7.26
CA VAL A 417 -29.09 0.46 5.97
C VAL A 417 -30.02 -0.13 4.91
N PRO A 418 -30.37 0.59 3.82
CA PRO A 418 -31.25 0.06 2.79
C PRO A 418 -30.49 -0.91 1.88
N LEU A 419 -30.44 -2.19 2.26
CA LEU A 419 -29.98 -3.26 1.37
C LEU A 419 -30.95 -3.37 0.19
N LEU A 420 -30.54 -2.84 -0.97
CA LEU A 420 -31.29 -2.84 -2.22
C LEU A 420 -31.33 -4.23 -2.87
N PHE A 421 -32.08 -5.16 -2.26
CA PHE A 421 -32.50 -6.38 -2.92
C PHE A 421 -33.57 -6.08 -3.97
N HIS A 422 -33.16 -5.86 -5.21
CA HIS A 422 -34.06 -5.83 -6.37
C HIS A 422 -33.95 -7.11 -7.19
N SER A 423 -35.03 -7.89 -7.20
CA SER A 423 -35.17 -9.03 -8.10
C SER A 423 -35.36 -8.52 -9.54
N ALA A 424 -34.35 -8.72 -10.38
CA ALA A 424 -34.44 -8.48 -11.81
C ALA A 424 -35.51 -9.39 -12.44
N LYS A 425 -36.29 -8.84 -13.37
CA LYS A 425 -37.36 -9.57 -14.08
C LYS A 425 -36.81 -10.24 -15.32
N GLN A 426 -37.42 -11.36 -15.69
CA GLN A 426 -37.37 -11.82 -17.07
C GLN A 426 -38.06 -10.79 -17.97
N CYS A 427 -37.43 -10.47 -19.11
CA CYS A 427 -38.02 -9.69 -20.18
C CYS A 427 -38.33 -10.62 -21.36
N ALA A 428 -39.55 -10.51 -21.89
CA ALA A 428 -40.10 -11.22 -23.05
C ALA A 428 -40.08 -12.77 -22.93
#